data_AF-A0A8H5P3R2-F1
#
_entry.id   AF-A0A8H5P3R2-F1
#
_cell.length_a   1.000
_cell.length_b   1.000
_cell.length_c   1.000
_cell.angle_alpha   90.00
_cell.angle_beta   90.00
_cell.angle_gamma   90.00
#
_symmetry.space_group_name_H-M   'P 1'
#
loop_
_entity.id
_entity.type
_entity.pdbx_description
1 polymer ?
#
loop_
_entity_poly.entity_id
_entity_poly.type
_entity_poly.pdbx_seq_one_letter_code
_entity_poly.pdbx_strand_id
1 'polypeptide(L)'
;MSKDAIKKIQKLKESQDKCDTISQDVMKKDQDVTKFRNLWKKAAMEHDKFRASGQGFYQITDEYLVELINHLRLNIRDLSIQYFDGIALKGDRFTVYQPHYFNHLNNTTLERKGYMRYLESPTRSHEVVQAFLWRVIVHEIFDKFEWLGADTCDDFRHLRTDDHVKRIINTVSNVLIKDRERSFKNQLSAIITKAFALDKEISRQVARVIWRFNVFQLEENADHPDAAPSKPGLVMAPAVFKRGKSTGEGFDHETKLLDIVEGSK
;
A
#
# COMPACT_ATOMS: atom_id res chain seq x y z
N MET A 1 -12.40 30.87 57.61
CA MET A 1 -12.41 30.57 56.16
C MET A 1 -13.82 30.17 55.73
N SER A 2 -14.31 30.65 54.58
CA SER A 2 -15.65 30.28 54.08
C SER A 2 -15.70 28.80 53.68
N LYS A 3 -16.83 28.12 53.92
CA LYS A 3 -17.06 26.72 53.54
C LYS A 3 -16.79 26.47 52.05
N ASP A 4 -17.03 27.47 51.21
CA ASP A 4 -16.77 27.37 49.76
C ASP A 4 -15.28 27.30 49.42
N ALA A 5 -14.43 27.99 50.18
CA ALA A 5 -12.97 27.95 49.96
C ALA A 5 -12.40 26.55 50.27
N ILE A 6 -12.89 25.93 51.34
CA ILE A 6 -12.50 24.56 51.74
C ILE A 6 -12.96 23.54 50.67
N LYS A 7 -14.20 23.68 50.18
CA LYS A 7 -14.75 22.82 49.12
C LYS A 7 -13.97 22.95 47.80
N LYS A 8 -13.49 24.16 47.48
CA LYS A 8 -12.70 24.42 46.27
C LYS A 8 -11.31 23.80 46.36
N ILE A 9 -10.65 23.90 47.52
CA ILE A 9 -9.34 23.27 47.79
C ILE A 9 -9.46 21.75 47.71
N GLN A 10 -10.52 21.17 48.28
CA GLN A 10 -10.78 19.73 48.21
C GLN A 10 -10.89 19.24 46.76
N LYS A 11 -11.70 19.92 45.93
CA LYS A 11 -11.85 19.59 44.51
C LYS A 11 -10.56 19.74 43.71
N LEU A 12 -9.75 20.75 44.04
CA LEU A 12 -8.47 20.98 43.36
C LEU A 12 -7.51 19.81 43.64
N LYS A 13 -7.47 19.35 44.89
CA LYS A 13 -6.65 18.21 45.31
C LYS A 13 -7.10 16.91 44.65
N GLU A 14 -8.40 16.64 44.62
CA GLU A 14 -8.96 15.47 43.91
C GLU A 14 -8.67 15.49 42.40
N SER A 15 -8.66 16.68 41.79
CA SER A 15 -8.31 16.82 40.37
C SER A 15 -6.82 16.59 40.13
N GLN A 16 -5.96 17.05 41.04
CA GLN A 16 -4.51 16.86 40.96
C GLN A 16 -4.16 15.36 41.09
N ASP A 17 -4.72 14.68 42.10
CA ASP A 17 -4.49 13.25 42.33
C ASP A 17 -4.94 12.41 41.12
N LYS A 18 -6.04 12.81 40.46
CA LYS A 18 -6.50 12.19 39.20
C LYS A 18 -5.53 12.42 38.04
N CYS A 19 -5.03 13.64 37.87
CA CYS A 19 -4.02 13.93 36.84
C CYS A 19 -2.76 13.10 37.04
N ASP A 20 -2.28 13.00 38.27
CA ASP A 20 -1.06 12.24 38.60
C ASP A 20 -1.26 10.73 38.33
N THR A 21 -2.45 10.21 38.69
CA THR A 21 -2.83 8.81 38.40
C THR A 21 -2.89 8.54 36.91
N ILE A 22 -3.52 9.42 36.12
CA ILE A 22 -3.62 9.27 34.65
C ILE A 22 -2.24 9.34 34.01
N SER A 23 -1.39 10.27 34.46
CA SER A 23 -0.02 10.43 33.93
C SER A 23 0.80 9.15 34.15
N GLN A 24 0.72 8.54 35.34
CA GLN A 24 1.37 7.26 35.62
C GLN A 24 0.83 6.11 34.75
N ASP A 25 -0.49 6.05 34.52
CA ASP A 25 -1.10 5.03 33.67
C ASP A 25 -0.67 5.17 32.20
N VAL A 26 -0.59 6.40 31.68
CA VAL A 26 -0.09 6.69 30.32
C VAL A 26 1.36 6.24 30.18
N MET A 27 2.24 6.62 31.12
CA MET A 27 3.65 6.20 31.08
C MET A 27 3.81 4.68 31.12
N LYS A 28 3.00 3.99 31.94
CA LYS A 28 3.03 2.53 32.02
C LYS A 28 2.57 1.88 30.71
N LYS A 29 1.47 2.38 30.12
CA LYS A 29 0.98 1.90 28.83
C LYS A 29 1.99 2.13 27.71
N ASP A 30 2.68 3.27 27.68
CA ASP A 30 3.74 3.55 26.70
C ASP A 30 4.91 2.57 26.83
N GLN A 31 5.31 2.24 28.06
CA GLN A 31 6.32 1.21 28.30
C GLN A 31 5.86 -0.17 27.81
N ASP A 32 4.61 -0.54 28.06
CA ASP A 32 4.06 -1.82 27.63
C ASP A 32 3.91 -1.91 26.10
N VAL A 33 3.48 -0.84 25.44
CA VAL A 33 3.46 -0.73 23.97
C VAL A 33 4.87 -0.91 23.41
N THR A 34 5.87 -0.30 24.03
CA THR A 34 7.28 -0.43 23.61
C THR A 34 7.78 -1.86 23.76
N LYS A 35 7.49 -2.52 24.89
CA LYS A 35 7.82 -3.93 25.11
C LYS A 35 7.15 -4.83 24.09
N PHE A 36 5.86 -4.62 23.84
CA PHE A 36 5.09 -5.41 22.87
C PHE A 36 5.65 -5.24 21.46
N ARG A 37 5.99 -4.00 21.07
CA ARG A 37 6.64 -3.72 19.79
C ARG A 37 7.97 -4.45 19.64
N ASN A 38 8.76 -4.54 20.70
CA ASN A 38 10.04 -5.25 20.70
C ASN A 38 9.85 -6.77 20.59
N LEU A 39 8.91 -7.34 21.33
CA LEU A 39 8.55 -8.77 21.24
C LEU A 39 8.05 -9.13 19.84
N TRP A 40 7.19 -8.28 19.26
CA TRP A 40 6.65 -8.50 17.94
C TRP A 40 7.73 -8.40 16.86
N LYS A 41 8.66 -7.43 16.97
CA LYS A 41 9.85 -7.37 16.11
C LYS A 41 10.69 -8.65 16.22
N LYS A 42 10.91 -9.16 17.43
CA LYS A 42 11.68 -10.40 17.64
C LYS A 42 11.00 -11.63 17.01
N ALA A 43 9.70 -11.80 17.25
CA ALA A 43 8.93 -12.89 16.66
C ALA A 43 8.92 -12.83 15.12
N ALA A 44 8.78 -11.63 14.54
CA ALA A 44 8.86 -11.44 13.10
C ALA A 44 10.26 -11.82 12.55
N MET A 45 11.34 -11.40 13.21
CA MET A 45 12.71 -11.79 12.81
C MET A 45 12.93 -13.30 12.87
N GLU A 46 12.41 -13.98 13.91
CA GLU A 46 12.54 -15.44 14.03
C GLU A 46 11.76 -16.16 12.91
N HIS A 47 10.55 -15.70 12.60
CA HIS A 47 9.76 -16.21 11.47
C HIS A 47 10.50 -16.04 10.13
N ASP A 48 11.08 -14.86 9.88
CA ASP A 48 11.87 -14.59 8.68
C ASP A 48 13.10 -15.53 8.61
N LYS A 49 13.76 -15.78 9.75
CA LYS A 49 14.89 -16.72 9.84
C LYS A 49 14.48 -18.17 9.55
N PHE A 50 13.32 -18.63 10.04
CA PHE A 50 12.82 -19.98 9.74
C PHE A 50 12.54 -20.14 8.24
N ARG A 51 11.93 -19.12 7.61
CA ARG A 51 11.73 -19.10 6.15
C ARG A 51 13.06 -19.19 5.39
N ALA A 52 14.09 -18.51 5.87
CA ALA A 52 15.46 -18.55 5.33
C ALA A 52 16.07 -19.96 5.32
N SER A 53 15.82 -20.73 6.37
CA SER A 53 16.50 -22.02 6.57
C SER A 53 15.96 -23.17 5.69
N GLY A 54 14.72 -23.04 5.18
CA GLY A 54 14.07 -24.09 4.38
C GLY A 54 14.23 -23.96 2.86
N GLN A 55 14.55 -22.77 2.36
CA GLN A 55 14.75 -22.50 0.94
C GLN A 55 16.22 -22.14 0.75
N GLY A 56 17.02 -23.03 0.14
CA GLY A 56 18.44 -22.76 -0.15
C GLY A 56 18.62 -21.35 -0.76
N PHE A 57 19.74 -20.68 -0.45
CA PHE A 57 19.92 -19.24 -0.66
C PHE A 57 19.75 -18.81 -2.13
N TYR A 58 18.52 -18.53 -2.54
CA TYR A 58 18.22 -17.89 -3.81
C TYR A 58 18.47 -16.39 -3.65
N GLN A 59 19.64 -15.94 -4.10
CA GLN A 59 20.08 -14.56 -3.95
C GLN A 59 19.68 -13.75 -5.18
N ILE A 60 18.62 -12.97 -5.04
CA ILE A 60 18.28 -11.89 -5.96
C ILE A 60 19.02 -10.61 -5.51
N THR A 61 19.65 -9.91 -6.44
CA THR A 61 20.26 -8.59 -6.19
C THR A 61 19.19 -7.50 -6.13
N ASP A 62 19.51 -6.40 -5.44
CA ASP A 62 18.60 -5.25 -5.35
C ASP A 62 18.38 -4.62 -6.73
N GLU A 63 19.42 -4.59 -7.56
CA GLU A 63 19.39 -4.05 -8.93
C GLU A 63 18.41 -4.82 -9.81
N TYR A 64 18.46 -6.15 -9.77
CA TYR A 64 17.55 -6.99 -10.55
C TYR A 64 16.09 -6.82 -10.09
N LEU A 65 15.87 -6.78 -8.77
CA LEU A 65 14.53 -6.54 -8.23
C LEU A 65 14.01 -5.16 -8.64
N VAL A 66 14.85 -4.13 -8.55
CA VAL A 66 14.54 -2.76 -8.99
C VAL A 66 14.17 -2.74 -10.48
N GLU A 67 14.91 -3.46 -11.33
CA GLU A 67 14.63 -3.56 -12.76
C GLU A 67 13.25 -4.19 -13.03
N LEU A 68 12.93 -5.32 -12.40
CA LEU A 68 11.63 -5.98 -12.55
C LEU A 68 10.47 -5.08 -12.11
N ILE A 69 10.62 -4.39 -10.97
CA ILE A 69 9.59 -3.49 -10.45
C ILE A 69 9.42 -2.27 -11.37
N ASN A 70 10.52 -1.70 -11.87
CA ASN A 70 10.46 -0.60 -12.82
C ASN A 70 9.80 -1.02 -14.13
N HIS A 71 10.09 -2.22 -14.63
CA HIS A 71 9.41 -2.76 -15.81
C HIS A 71 7.89 -2.84 -15.57
N LEU A 72 7.46 -3.32 -14.39
CA LEU A 72 6.04 -3.36 -14.05
C LEU A 72 5.42 -1.95 -13.95
N ARG A 73 6.13 -0.98 -13.33
CA ARG A 73 5.73 0.45 -13.28
C ARG A 73 5.51 1.03 -14.67
N LEU A 74 6.45 0.81 -15.58
CA LEU A 74 6.34 1.29 -16.96
C LEU A 74 5.13 0.69 -17.67
N ASN A 75 4.92 -0.63 -17.59
CA ASN A 75 3.75 -1.24 -18.23
C ASN A 75 2.42 -0.69 -17.68
N ILE A 76 2.30 -0.51 -16.36
CA ILE A 76 1.07 0.00 -15.74
C ILE A 76 0.83 1.46 -16.14
N ARG A 77 1.89 2.28 -16.16
CA ARG A 77 1.83 3.68 -16.63
C ARG A 77 1.40 3.73 -18.08
N ASP A 78 2.09 3.00 -18.95
CA ASP A 78 1.88 3.05 -20.39
C ASP A 78 0.48 2.53 -20.76
N LEU A 79 -0.01 1.47 -20.08
CA LEU A 79 -1.40 1.02 -20.19
C LEU A 79 -2.39 2.13 -19.78
N SER A 80 -2.13 2.80 -18.66
CA SER A 80 -3.03 3.83 -18.16
C SER A 80 -3.10 5.02 -19.11
N ILE A 81 -1.96 5.48 -19.63
CA ILE A 81 -1.89 6.55 -20.63
C ILE A 81 -2.59 6.12 -21.92
N GLN A 82 -2.24 4.97 -22.48
CA GLN A 82 -2.75 4.51 -23.77
C GLN A 82 -4.29 4.44 -23.83
N TYR A 83 -4.93 4.04 -22.74
CA TYR A 83 -6.37 3.78 -22.72
C TYR A 83 -7.21 4.84 -22.03
N PHE A 84 -6.61 5.73 -21.24
CA PHE A 84 -7.38 6.71 -20.47
C PHE A 84 -6.92 8.16 -20.69
N ASP A 85 -5.73 8.41 -21.27
CA ASP A 85 -5.34 9.78 -21.58
C ASP A 85 -6.25 10.41 -22.66
N GLY A 86 -6.63 11.66 -22.42
CA GLY A 86 -7.62 12.38 -23.23
C GLY A 86 -9.07 11.95 -23.00
N ILE A 87 -9.36 11.04 -22.06
CA ILE A 87 -10.71 10.55 -21.79
C ILE A 87 -11.24 11.13 -20.47
N ALA A 88 -12.43 11.71 -20.53
CA ALA A 88 -13.18 12.12 -19.34
C ALA A 88 -14.43 11.27 -19.15
N LEU A 89 -14.69 10.90 -17.90
CA LEU A 89 -15.95 10.32 -17.48
C LEU A 89 -17.08 11.31 -17.73
N LYS A 90 -18.13 10.87 -18.45
CA LYS A 90 -19.35 11.66 -18.66
C LYS A 90 -20.48 11.11 -17.77
N GLY A 91 -20.78 11.82 -16.68
CA GLY A 91 -21.93 11.60 -15.81
C GLY A 91 -21.68 10.78 -14.54
N ASP A 92 -22.64 10.82 -13.61
CA ASP A 92 -22.54 10.19 -12.29
C ASP A 92 -23.08 8.75 -12.30
N ARG A 93 -22.21 7.78 -12.62
CA ARG A 93 -22.60 6.36 -12.82
C ARG A 93 -22.23 5.41 -11.69
N PHE A 94 -21.56 5.86 -10.65
CA PHE A 94 -21.26 5.02 -9.47
C PHE A 94 -22.39 4.99 -8.43
N THR A 95 -23.57 5.53 -8.78
CA THR A 95 -24.71 5.71 -7.87
C THR A 95 -25.55 4.44 -7.67
N VAL A 96 -25.48 3.47 -8.60
CA VAL A 96 -26.40 2.31 -8.61
C VAL A 96 -25.69 0.98 -8.26
N TYR A 97 -24.41 0.81 -8.59
CA TYR A 97 -23.67 -0.42 -8.33
C TYR A 97 -22.20 -0.11 -8.02
N GLN A 98 -21.72 -0.56 -6.85
CA GLN A 98 -20.31 -0.46 -6.50
C GLN A 98 -19.57 -1.71 -7.01
N PRO A 99 -18.64 -1.57 -7.97
CA PRO A 99 -17.86 -2.70 -8.45
C PRO A 99 -16.93 -3.25 -7.36
N HIS A 100 -16.49 -4.51 -7.52
CA HIS A 100 -15.71 -5.24 -6.52
C HIS A 100 -14.43 -4.51 -6.07
N TYR A 101 -13.76 -3.80 -6.98
CA TYR A 101 -12.54 -3.05 -6.68
C TYR A 101 -12.79 -1.54 -6.49
N PHE A 102 -14.04 -1.15 -6.23
CA PHE A 102 -14.39 0.23 -5.90
C PHE A 102 -13.61 0.77 -4.70
N ASN A 103 -13.40 -0.02 -3.65
CA ASN A 103 -12.65 0.42 -2.47
C ASN A 103 -11.19 0.76 -2.82
N HIS A 104 -10.56 0.00 -3.72
CA HIS A 104 -9.20 0.30 -4.20
C HIS A 104 -9.16 1.62 -4.96
N LEU A 105 -10.16 1.87 -5.82
CA LEU A 105 -10.30 3.14 -6.55
C LEU A 105 -10.56 4.31 -5.60
N ASN A 106 -11.50 4.15 -4.65
CA ASN A 106 -11.84 5.20 -3.68
C ASN A 106 -10.64 5.56 -2.79
N ASN A 107 -9.83 4.57 -2.42
CA ASN A 107 -8.66 4.78 -1.57
C ASN A 107 -7.47 5.42 -2.31
N THR A 108 -7.55 5.65 -3.63
CA THR A 108 -6.51 6.41 -4.36
C THR A 108 -6.37 7.84 -3.87
N THR A 109 -7.44 8.41 -3.33
CA THR A 109 -7.51 9.78 -2.81
C THR A 109 -7.94 9.79 -1.35
N LEU A 110 -7.47 10.76 -0.57
CA LEU A 110 -7.89 10.94 0.82
C LEU A 110 -9.35 11.39 0.93
N GLU A 111 -9.82 12.23 0.00
CA GLU A 111 -11.18 12.71 -0.03
C GLU A 111 -12.14 11.62 -0.52
N ARG A 112 -13.29 11.47 0.15
CA ARG A 112 -14.36 10.59 -0.31
C ARG A 112 -14.81 11.03 -1.71
N LYS A 113 -14.80 10.10 -2.68
CA LYS A 113 -15.03 10.42 -4.11
C LYS A 113 -14.02 11.39 -4.73
N GLY A 114 -12.87 11.64 -4.11
CA GLY A 114 -11.84 12.53 -4.66
C GLY A 114 -11.33 12.07 -6.04
N TYR A 115 -11.27 10.75 -6.24
CA TYR A 115 -10.94 10.12 -7.52
C TYR A 115 -11.84 10.56 -8.69
N MET A 116 -13.09 10.99 -8.43
CA MET A 116 -14.01 11.43 -9.49
C MET A 116 -13.46 12.66 -10.21
N ARG A 117 -12.83 13.60 -9.50
CA ARG A 117 -12.22 14.80 -10.11
C ARG A 117 -11.14 14.45 -11.12
N TYR A 118 -10.40 13.36 -10.87
CA TYR A 118 -9.39 12.85 -11.80
C TYR A 118 -10.04 12.14 -12.98
N LEU A 119 -11.04 11.27 -12.75
CA LEU A 119 -11.75 10.58 -13.84
C LEU A 119 -12.51 11.53 -14.76
N GLU A 120 -13.03 12.64 -14.24
CA GLU A 120 -13.72 13.69 -15.01
C GLU A 120 -12.73 14.57 -15.80
N SER A 121 -11.43 14.54 -15.46
CA SER A 121 -10.40 15.31 -16.13
C SER A 121 -9.80 14.52 -17.29
N PRO A 122 -9.92 14.99 -18.56
CA PRO A 122 -9.32 14.31 -19.70
C PRO A 122 -7.81 14.13 -19.59
N THR A 123 -7.13 15.03 -18.87
CA THR A 123 -5.67 15.05 -18.76
C THR A 123 -5.15 14.33 -17.52
N ARG A 124 -6.04 13.86 -16.62
CA ARG A 124 -5.64 13.25 -15.33
C ARG A 124 -6.33 11.92 -15.03
N SER A 125 -7.26 11.48 -15.85
CA SER A 125 -7.96 10.20 -15.65
C SER A 125 -6.99 9.02 -15.71
N HIS A 126 -5.96 9.09 -16.56
CA HIS A 126 -4.90 8.08 -16.60
C HIS A 126 -4.11 8.01 -15.29
N GLU A 127 -3.88 9.14 -14.59
CA GLU A 127 -3.16 9.18 -13.31
C GLU A 127 -3.88 8.35 -12.24
N VAL A 128 -5.20 8.55 -12.11
CA VAL A 128 -6.00 7.86 -11.09
C VAL A 128 -6.23 6.39 -11.42
N VAL A 129 -6.32 6.05 -12.71
CA VAL A 129 -6.35 4.65 -13.14
C VAL A 129 -5.02 3.97 -12.85
N GLN A 130 -3.89 4.63 -13.08
CA GLN A 130 -2.57 4.10 -12.73
C GLN A 130 -2.46 3.83 -11.23
N ALA A 131 -2.85 4.80 -10.39
CA ALA A 131 -2.88 4.66 -8.94
C ALA A 131 -3.78 3.50 -8.49
N PHE A 132 -4.95 3.38 -9.11
CA PHE A 132 -5.91 2.30 -8.85
C PHE A 132 -5.34 0.92 -9.16
N LEU A 133 -4.71 0.75 -10.34
CA LEU A 133 -4.09 -0.52 -10.73
C LEU A 133 -3.00 -0.93 -9.75
N TRP A 134 -2.17 0.00 -9.29
CA TRP A 134 -1.17 -0.27 -8.26
C TRP A 134 -1.77 -0.72 -6.94
N ARG A 135 -2.88 -0.12 -6.50
CA ARG A 135 -3.57 -0.54 -5.27
C ARG A 135 -4.10 -1.96 -5.40
N VAL A 136 -4.73 -2.29 -6.53
CA VAL A 136 -5.20 -3.65 -6.78
C VAL A 136 -4.05 -4.64 -6.75
N ILE A 137 -2.97 -4.39 -7.49
CA ILE A 137 -1.82 -5.31 -7.56
C ILE A 137 -1.19 -5.53 -6.18
N VAL A 138 -0.94 -4.45 -5.43
CA VAL A 138 -0.32 -4.57 -4.10
C VAL A 138 -1.23 -5.28 -3.11
N HIS A 139 -2.52 -4.99 -3.09
CA HIS A 139 -3.44 -5.53 -2.08
C HIS A 139 -4.00 -6.90 -2.41
N GLU A 140 -4.09 -7.26 -3.70
CA GLU A 140 -4.76 -8.48 -4.15
C GLU A 140 -3.77 -9.53 -4.68
N ILE A 141 -2.57 -9.13 -5.09
CA ILE A 141 -1.57 -10.03 -5.65
C ILE A 141 -0.39 -10.19 -4.71
N PHE A 142 0.29 -9.09 -4.36
CA PHE A 142 1.53 -9.20 -3.58
C PHE A 142 1.30 -9.74 -2.17
N ASP A 143 2.13 -10.71 -1.75
CA ASP A 143 2.07 -11.36 -0.43
C ASP A 143 0.72 -12.05 -0.14
N LYS A 144 -0.07 -12.38 -1.19
CA LYS A 144 -1.36 -13.08 -1.07
C LYS A 144 -1.32 -14.55 -1.43
N PHE A 145 -0.23 -15.00 -2.05
CA PHE A 145 -0.10 -16.34 -2.56
C PHE A 145 1.01 -17.08 -1.82
N GLU A 146 0.66 -18.20 -1.21
CA GLU A 146 1.64 -19.16 -0.73
C GLU A 146 2.15 -19.94 -1.93
N TRP A 147 3.35 -19.58 -2.40
CA TRP A 147 4.02 -20.23 -3.52
C TRP A 147 4.56 -21.62 -3.11
N LEU A 148 3.66 -22.56 -2.86
CA LEU A 148 3.96 -23.94 -2.46
C LEU A 148 3.85 -24.89 -3.66
N GLY A 149 4.97 -25.51 -4.06
CA GLY A 149 5.01 -26.58 -5.07
C GLY A 149 5.03 -26.11 -6.53
N ALA A 150 5.66 -26.91 -7.40
CA ALA A 150 5.91 -26.54 -8.80
C ALA A 150 4.68 -26.72 -9.73
N ASP A 151 3.77 -27.64 -9.41
CA ASP A 151 2.86 -28.21 -10.42
C ASP A 151 1.39 -27.75 -10.30
N THR A 152 0.95 -27.21 -9.17
CA THR A 152 -0.42 -26.69 -8.97
C THR A 152 -0.56 -25.19 -9.25
N CYS A 153 0.52 -24.54 -9.70
CA CYS A 153 0.64 -23.09 -9.67
C CYS A 153 0.06 -22.41 -10.93
N ASP A 154 0.29 -22.94 -12.13
CA ASP A 154 0.03 -22.18 -13.36
C ASP A 154 -1.45 -22.13 -13.77
N ASP A 155 -2.21 -23.23 -13.69
CA ASP A 155 -3.66 -23.20 -13.96
C ASP A 155 -4.40 -22.29 -12.96
N PHE A 156 -3.99 -22.31 -11.70
CA PHE A 156 -4.55 -21.44 -10.67
C PHE A 156 -4.25 -19.96 -10.95
N ARG A 157 -3.05 -19.65 -11.48
CA ARG A 157 -2.68 -18.29 -11.90
C ARG A 157 -3.52 -17.79 -13.07
N HIS A 158 -3.80 -18.65 -14.05
CA HIS A 158 -4.65 -18.26 -15.18
C HIS A 158 -6.07 -17.91 -14.71
N LEU A 159 -6.68 -18.75 -13.87
CA LEU A 159 -8.03 -18.50 -13.35
C LEU A 159 -8.09 -17.21 -12.51
N ARG A 160 -7.07 -16.97 -11.68
CA ARG A 160 -6.96 -15.74 -10.87
C ARG A 160 -6.72 -14.51 -11.72
N THR A 161 -5.88 -14.63 -12.75
CA THR A 161 -5.62 -13.55 -13.70
C THR A 161 -6.91 -13.09 -14.36
N ASP A 162 -7.72 -14.03 -14.86
CA ASP A 162 -9.00 -13.70 -15.47
C ASP A 162 -10.00 -13.04 -14.49
N ASP A 163 -10.05 -13.50 -13.24
CA ASP A 163 -10.89 -12.90 -12.21
C ASP A 163 -10.45 -11.45 -11.89
N HIS A 164 -9.15 -11.22 -11.67
CA HIS A 164 -8.62 -9.87 -11.43
C HIS A 164 -8.89 -8.95 -12.62
N VAL A 165 -8.62 -9.41 -13.84
CA VAL A 165 -8.87 -8.66 -15.08
C VAL A 165 -10.35 -8.29 -15.19
N LYS A 166 -11.26 -9.24 -14.96
CA LYS A 166 -12.71 -9.00 -14.99
C LYS A 166 -13.14 -7.96 -13.96
N ARG A 167 -12.64 -8.05 -12.72
CA ARG A 167 -12.98 -7.09 -11.65
C ARG A 167 -12.45 -5.69 -11.92
N ILE A 168 -11.23 -5.59 -12.46
CA ILE A 168 -10.63 -4.32 -12.86
C ILE A 168 -11.45 -3.70 -14.00
N ILE A 169 -11.73 -4.43 -15.08
CA ILE A 169 -12.54 -3.95 -16.21
C ILE A 169 -13.91 -3.49 -15.73
N ASN A 170 -14.60 -4.28 -14.90
CA ASN A 170 -15.89 -3.88 -14.35
C ASN A 170 -15.82 -2.56 -13.58
N THR A 171 -14.69 -2.28 -12.92
CA THR A 171 -14.48 -1.06 -12.15
C THR A 171 -14.23 0.17 -13.04
N VAL A 172 -13.51 0.01 -14.14
CA VAL A 172 -13.14 1.11 -15.07
C VAL A 172 -13.98 1.16 -16.35
N SER A 173 -14.94 0.26 -16.51
CA SER A 173 -15.75 0.11 -17.74
C SER A 173 -16.46 1.39 -18.17
N ASN A 174 -16.83 2.25 -17.21
CA ASN A 174 -17.48 3.53 -17.48
C ASN A 174 -16.58 4.57 -18.14
N VAL A 175 -15.25 4.44 -18.01
CA VAL A 175 -14.25 5.33 -18.63
C VAL A 175 -13.50 4.66 -19.77
N LEU A 176 -13.65 3.35 -19.96
CA LEU A 176 -13.00 2.61 -21.03
C LEU A 176 -13.80 2.72 -22.33
N ILE A 177 -13.13 3.05 -23.44
CA ILE A 177 -13.76 3.05 -24.77
C ILE A 177 -14.05 1.59 -25.19
N LYS A 178 -15.30 1.29 -25.54
CA LYS A 178 -15.78 -0.08 -25.80
C LYS A 178 -15.01 -0.81 -26.92
N ASP A 179 -14.62 -0.09 -27.97
CA ASP A 179 -13.85 -0.63 -29.10
C ASP A 179 -12.43 -1.08 -28.68
N ARG A 180 -11.89 -0.47 -27.62
CA ARG A 180 -10.56 -0.73 -27.07
C ARG A 180 -10.55 -1.78 -25.96
N GLU A 181 -11.73 -2.19 -25.45
CA GLU A 181 -11.84 -3.08 -24.29
C GLU A 181 -11.12 -4.41 -24.48
N ARG A 182 -11.22 -5.04 -25.66
CA ARG A 182 -10.53 -6.31 -25.94
C ARG A 182 -9.02 -6.17 -25.84
N SER A 183 -8.47 -5.11 -26.43
CA SER A 183 -7.02 -4.86 -26.41
C SER A 183 -6.54 -4.50 -25.00
N PHE A 184 -7.31 -3.68 -24.28
CA PHE A 184 -7.07 -3.37 -22.87
C PHE A 184 -7.03 -4.63 -22.01
N LYS A 185 -8.03 -5.52 -22.17
CA LYS A 185 -8.12 -6.80 -21.46
C LYS A 185 -6.86 -7.64 -21.64
N ASN A 186 -6.38 -7.77 -22.88
CA ASN A 186 -5.20 -8.58 -23.20
C ASN A 186 -3.93 -8.00 -22.57
N GLN A 187 -3.72 -6.68 -22.69
CA GLN A 187 -2.56 -6.02 -22.09
C GLN A 187 -2.61 -6.07 -20.55
N LEU A 188 -3.78 -5.84 -19.97
CA LEU A 188 -3.99 -5.95 -18.52
C LEU A 188 -3.71 -7.37 -18.02
N SER A 189 -4.16 -8.41 -18.73
CA SER A 189 -3.85 -9.81 -18.40
C SER A 189 -2.35 -10.07 -18.37
N ALA A 190 -1.60 -9.53 -19.33
CA ALA A 190 -0.14 -9.62 -19.34
C ALA A 190 0.50 -8.91 -18.15
N ILE A 191 0.00 -7.73 -17.75
CA ILE A 191 0.48 -7.01 -16.56
C ILE A 191 0.22 -7.81 -15.28
N ILE A 192 -0.98 -8.36 -15.12
CA ILE A 192 -1.35 -9.17 -13.95
C ILE A 192 -0.48 -10.44 -13.88
N THR A 193 -0.23 -11.08 -15.02
CA THR A 193 0.69 -12.22 -15.12
C THR A 193 2.12 -11.85 -14.70
N LYS A 194 2.62 -10.68 -15.13
CA LYS A 194 3.93 -10.15 -14.71
C LYS A 194 3.97 -9.83 -13.21
N ALA A 195 2.88 -9.29 -12.65
CA ALA A 195 2.76 -9.05 -11.21
C ALA A 195 2.85 -10.37 -10.42
N PHE A 196 2.17 -11.43 -10.86
CA PHE A 196 2.31 -12.75 -10.25
C PHE A 196 3.75 -13.29 -10.35
N ALA A 197 4.40 -13.14 -11.51
CA ALA A 197 5.79 -13.58 -11.67
C ALA A 197 6.74 -12.82 -10.74
N LEU A 198 6.54 -11.51 -10.58
CA LEU A 198 7.29 -10.68 -9.64
C LEU A 198 7.03 -11.09 -8.18
N ASP A 199 5.78 -11.34 -7.79
CA ASP A 199 5.45 -11.79 -6.43
C ASP A 199 6.11 -13.13 -6.09
N LYS A 200 6.12 -14.05 -7.07
CA LYS A 200 6.84 -15.33 -6.95
C LYS A 200 8.33 -15.09 -6.70
N GLU A 201 8.94 -14.20 -7.47
CA GLU A 201 10.36 -13.88 -7.35
C GLU A 201 10.67 -13.23 -5.99
N ILE A 202 9.83 -12.28 -5.54
CA ILE A 202 9.92 -11.68 -4.20
C ILE A 202 9.76 -12.75 -3.11
N SER A 203 8.90 -13.74 -3.31
CA SER A 203 8.62 -14.77 -2.32
C SER A 203 9.70 -15.84 -2.18
N ARG A 204 10.65 -15.88 -3.12
CA ARG A 204 11.82 -16.79 -3.09
C ARG A 204 12.97 -16.28 -2.24
N GLN A 205 13.02 -14.97 -1.98
CA GLN A 205 14.02 -14.38 -1.10
C GLN A 205 13.51 -14.33 0.34
N VAL A 206 14.46 -14.31 1.27
CA VAL A 206 14.17 -14.14 2.71
C VAL A 206 13.86 -12.68 3.03
N ALA A 207 14.48 -11.75 2.32
CA ALA A 207 14.25 -10.33 2.49
C ALA A 207 12.81 -9.96 2.15
N ARG A 208 12.20 -9.11 2.97
CA ARG A 208 10.82 -8.67 2.79
C ARG A 208 10.76 -7.43 1.92
N VAL A 209 9.92 -7.47 0.88
CA VAL A 209 9.59 -6.28 0.09
C VAL A 209 8.33 -5.64 0.66
N ILE A 210 8.40 -4.32 0.85
CA ILE A 210 7.35 -3.53 1.49
C ILE A 210 6.94 -2.41 0.51
N TRP A 211 5.64 -2.33 0.26
CA TRP A 211 5.04 -1.35 -0.64
C TRP A 211 4.39 -0.23 0.18
N ARG A 212 4.74 1.04 -0.08
CA ARG A 212 4.20 2.19 0.66
C ARG A 212 3.55 3.20 -0.27
N PHE A 213 2.25 3.44 -0.06
CA PHE A 213 1.49 4.50 -0.74
C PHE A 213 1.54 5.85 -0.01
N ASN A 214 2.15 5.91 1.17
CA ASN A 214 2.35 7.14 1.92
C ASN A 214 3.68 7.03 2.69
N VAL A 215 4.64 7.92 2.41
CA VAL A 215 5.97 7.91 3.06
C VAL A 215 5.97 8.74 4.34
N PHE A 216 4.99 9.64 4.52
CA PHE A 216 4.96 10.59 5.64
C PHE A 216 4.64 9.98 7.00
N GLN A 217 4.26 8.70 7.08
CA GLN A 217 3.90 8.06 8.37
C GLN A 217 5.09 7.48 9.14
N LEU A 218 6.33 7.51 8.63
CA LEU A 218 7.47 6.88 9.31
C LEU A 218 8.56 7.85 9.78
N GLU A 219 8.67 9.05 9.19
CA GLU A 219 9.72 10.03 9.53
C GLU A 219 9.30 11.05 10.62
N GLU A 220 8.13 10.86 11.25
CA GLU A 220 7.61 11.77 12.29
C GLU A 220 8.26 11.53 13.68
N ASN A 221 9.58 11.36 13.72
CA ASN A 221 10.41 11.32 14.93
C ASN A 221 11.63 12.27 14.82
N ALA A 222 11.45 13.45 14.23
CA ALA A 222 12.48 14.50 14.26
C ALA A 222 11.86 15.92 14.32
N ASP A 223 11.61 16.38 15.55
CA ASP A 223 11.86 17.74 16.07
C ASP A 223 11.35 19.01 15.35
N HIS A 224 10.42 18.95 14.39
CA HIS A 224 9.84 20.19 13.81
C HIS A 224 8.30 20.25 13.84
N PRO A 225 7.71 21.04 14.78
CA PRO A 225 6.26 21.15 14.96
C PRO A 225 5.52 22.06 13.95
N ASP A 226 6.22 22.73 13.04
CA ASP A 226 5.60 23.81 12.23
C ASP A 226 5.45 23.54 10.73
N ALA A 227 5.81 22.35 10.23
CA ALA A 227 5.51 21.98 8.85
C ALA A 227 4.11 21.36 8.77
N ALA A 228 3.12 22.14 8.34
CA ALA A 228 1.80 21.60 8.00
C ALA A 228 1.99 20.40 7.05
N PRO A 229 1.45 19.21 7.35
CA PRO A 229 1.65 18.03 6.52
C PRO A 229 1.12 18.35 5.13
N SER A 230 2.02 18.50 4.16
CA SER A 230 1.64 18.72 2.78
C SER A 230 0.78 17.53 2.38
N LYS A 231 -0.52 17.76 2.10
CA LYS A 231 -1.43 16.69 1.71
C LYS A 231 -0.76 15.90 0.57
N PRO A 232 -0.48 14.60 0.74
CA PRO A 232 0.16 13.84 -0.31
C PRO A 232 -0.75 13.90 -1.54
N GLY A 233 -0.16 14.22 -2.69
CA GLY A 233 -0.84 14.18 -3.98
C GLY A 233 -1.30 12.75 -4.31
N LEU A 234 -1.97 12.58 -5.45
CA LEU A 234 -2.32 11.26 -5.95
C LEU A 234 -1.05 10.41 -6.13
N VAL A 235 -0.95 9.28 -5.44
CA VAL A 235 0.20 8.37 -5.59
C VAL A 235 -0.06 7.39 -6.72
N MET A 236 0.62 7.63 -7.85
CA MET A 236 0.51 6.83 -9.07
C MET A 236 1.36 5.55 -9.05
N ALA A 237 2.39 5.47 -8.21
CA ALA A 237 3.09 4.22 -7.89
C ALA A 237 3.66 4.27 -6.46
N PRO A 238 3.55 3.18 -5.69
CA PRO A 238 4.02 3.14 -4.30
C PRO A 238 5.54 3.11 -4.24
N ALA A 239 6.13 3.71 -3.21
CA ALA A 239 7.54 3.46 -2.88
C ALA A 239 7.76 1.99 -2.52
N VAL A 240 8.99 1.53 -2.76
CA VAL A 240 9.42 0.16 -2.48
C VAL A 240 10.57 0.19 -1.51
N PHE A 241 10.42 -0.58 -0.45
CA PHE A 241 11.45 -0.80 0.56
C PHE A 241 11.77 -2.28 0.63
N LYS A 242 13.02 -2.58 0.96
CA LYS A 242 13.49 -3.92 1.27
C LYS A 242 13.93 -3.97 2.71
N ARG A 243 13.46 -4.96 3.46
CA ARG A 243 13.90 -5.23 4.84
C ARG A 243 14.70 -6.51 4.86
N GLY A 244 15.91 -6.44 5.39
CA GLY A 244 16.87 -7.54 5.34
C GLY A 244 17.53 -7.72 3.97
N LYS A 245 18.64 -8.46 3.98
CA LYS A 245 19.40 -8.87 2.82
C LYS A 245 18.93 -10.24 2.34
N SER A 246 19.18 -10.55 1.07
CA SER A 246 18.90 -11.88 0.49
C SER A 246 19.71 -13.00 1.17
N THR A 247 20.76 -12.66 1.94
CA THR A 247 21.55 -13.57 2.77
C THR A 247 20.89 -13.94 4.11
N GLY A 248 19.77 -13.30 4.47
CA GLY A 248 19.12 -13.49 5.77
C GLY A 248 19.71 -12.63 6.91
N GLU A 249 20.38 -11.53 6.58
CA GLU A 249 20.94 -10.58 7.56
C GLU A 249 20.21 -9.23 7.52
N GLY A 250 20.32 -8.42 8.57
CA GLY A 250 19.87 -7.01 8.55
C GLY A 250 18.35 -6.81 8.55
N PHE A 251 17.56 -7.73 9.11
CA PHE A 251 16.10 -7.63 9.19
C PHE A 251 15.59 -6.46 10.06
N ASP A 252 16.47 -5.85 10.82
CA ASP A 252 16.24 -4.62 11.58
C ASP A 252 16.35 -3.35 10.73
N HIS A 253 16.90 -3.44 9.52
CA HIS A 253 17.12 -2.32 8.61
C HIS A 253 16.19 -2.36 7.40
N GLU A 254 15.63 -1.21 7.03
CA GLU A 254 14.90 -1.01 5.79
C GLU A 254 15.73 -0.16 4.84
N THR A 255 15.92 -0.65 3.61
CA THR A 255 16.55 0.09 2.52
C THR A 255 15.48 0.49 1.52
N LYS A 256 15.44 1.77 1.16
CA LYS A 256 14.54 2.25 0.12
C LYS A 256 15.11 1.86 -1.25
N LEU A 257 14.33 1.12 -2.03
CA LEU A 257 14.70 0.69 -3.38
C LEU A 257 14.20 1.66 -4.44
N LEU A 258 12.96 2.14 -4.27
CA LEU A 258 12.31 3.04 -5.23
C LEU A 258 11.45 4.07 -4.50
N ASP A 259 11.48 5.32 -4.95
CA ASP A 259 10.61 6.38 -4.46
C ASP A 259 9.16 6.26 -4.98
N ILE A 260 8.26 7.01 -4.34
CA ILE A 260 6.88 7.21 -4.80
C ILE A 260 6.89 7.93 -6.16
N VAL A 261 5.94 7.57 -7.02
CA VAL A 261 5.60 8.39 -8.20
C VAL A 261 4.30 9.12 -7.89
N GLU A 262 4.36 10.46 -7.83
CA GLU A 262 3.19 11.33 -7.60
C GLU A 262 2.61 11.82 -8.93
N GLY A 263 1.29 11.94 -8.98
CA GLY A 263 0.57 12.60 -10.08
C GLY A 263 0.76 14.11 -10.06
N SER A 264 0.39 14.76 -11.16
CA SER A 264 0.42 16.21 -11.27
C SER A 264 -0.43 16.84 -10.15
N LYS A 265 -0.05 18.00 -9.62
CA LYS A 265 -0.85 18.71 -8.60
C LYS A 265 -2.03 19.41 -9.27
#